data_AF-A0A0N0NNP0-F1
#
_entry.id   AF-A0A0N0NNP0-F1
#
_cell.length_a   1.000
_cell.length_b   1.000
_cell.length_c   1.000
_cell.angle_alpha   90.00
_cell.angle_beta   90.00
_cell.angle_gamma   90.00
#
_symmetry.space_group_name_H-M   'P 1'
#
loop_
_entity.id
_entity.type
_entity.pdbx_description
1 polymer ?
#
loop_
_entity_poly.entity_id
_entity_poly.type
_entity_poly.pdbx_seq_one_letter_code
_entity_poly.pdbx_strand_id
1 'polypeptide(L)'
;MKALSLSKLLWTGLALFALLLWLASNVVVVADLRQPLRDVYPTMFLMRQGFSHIPASNPAYKFGSHWQHALDGRRSTSASDTYVEVTVANTSCVYLEVSLYCRRNGPSSPPAPNARHVSSMRDHGCDSDVLQSGARLRVKIQDRTEREYHVTHGKTVKLACGLAQDQAHHIRIRALLPSDPSKGVRLKFDGLWLNREGYLVRALAAGQPYIEVASATNLSIPSSYPSLLASRLNMSHVGIDTRNKCLSAHSEGGCSDLRSHHFGSRNTCTPLGFFSHRFDVEAPSAHILELGESDALHILRPGVTEDQVGQAVDALVKQYRAFIHSIRATAHEYASGHGIAMNVIETSYAYNSDSMATPILLLVPFTRSRQARQLLRSIVSRTAQEARTDGDLYVVWADTERWVTKDDMLRGNDSAAGQLSDHAHTKIAFGLSEILCPLMPVVAGCHYHVPRKYDGELHLPDAAGMGRLLEERKLALIKERLGIFGAS
;
A
#
# COMPACT_ATOMS: atom_id res chain seq x y z
N MET A 1 -36.45 70.08 -10.41
CA MET A 1 -36.02 68.77 -10.93
C MET A 1 -34.67 68.43 -10.30
N LYS A 2 -34.63 67.43 -9.41
CA LYS A 2 -33.39 67.06 -8.72
C LYS A 2 -32.52 66.26 -9.69
N ALA A 3 -31.39 66.84 -10.10
CA ALA A 3 -30.37 66.15 -10.87
C ALA A 3 -29.91 64.93 -10.07
N LEU A 4 -30.42 63.75 -10.43
CA LEU A 4 -29.88 62.50 -9.96
C LEU A 4 -28.44 62.44 -10.44
N SER A 5 -27.53 62.65 -9.48
CA SER A 5 -26.09 62.61 -9.67
C SER A 5 -25.70 61.44 -10.55
N LEU A 6 -25.09 61.72 -11.70
CA LEU A 6 -24.52 60.74 -12.62
C LEU A 6 -23.67 59.68 -11.89
N SER A 7 -23.08 60.03 -10.74
CA SER A 7 -22.32 59.10 -9.92
C SER A 7 -23.16 57.93 -9.40
N LYS A 8 -24.43 58.14 -9.03
CA LYS A 8 -25.27 57.06 -8.50
C LYS A 8 -25.57 56.02 -9.57
N LEU A 9 -25.80 56.44 -10.80
CA LEU A 9 -26.02 55.55 -11.95
C LEU A 9 -24.75 54.74 -12.30
N LEU A 10 -23.58 55.38 -12.20
CA LEU A 10 -22.31 54.71 -12.43
C LEU A 10 -22.05 53.62 -11.38
N TRP A 11 -22.26 53.94 -10.10
CA TRP A 11 -22.07 52.99 -9.00
C TRP A 11 -23.07 51.83 -9.03
N THR A 12 -24.33 52.09 -9.40
CA THR A 12 -25.31 50.99 -9.56
C THR A 12 -24.97 50.10 -10.75
N GLY A 13 -24.49 50.67 -11.86
CA GLY A 13 -24.01 49.89 -13.00
C GLY A 13 -22.83 48.99 -12.66
N LEU A 14 -21.87 49.51 -11.89
CA LEU A 14 -20.67 48.77 -11.47
C LEU A 14 -21.00 47.64 -10.49
N ALA A 15 -21.94 47.88 -9.57
CA ALA A 15 -22.43 46.85 -8.65
C ALA A 15 -23.18 45.72 -9.37
N LEU A 16 -24.02 46.06 -10.35
CA LEU A 16 -24.73 45.08 -11.19
C LEU A 16 -23.75 44.24 -12.03
N PHE A 17 -22.72 44.86 -12.58
CA PHE A 17 -21.69 44.15 -13.35
C PHE A 17 -20.88 43.18 -12.48
N ALA A 18 -20.49 43.61 -11.27
CA ALA A 18 -19.81 42.74 -10.30
C ALA A 18 -20.69 41.56 -9.85
N LEU A 19 -21.98 41.80 -9.63
CA LEU A 19 -22.94 40.74 -9.29
C LEU A 19 -23.08 39.72 -10.43
N LEU A 20 -23.14 40.18 -11.68
CA LEU A 20 -23.21 39.30 -12.85
C LEU A 20 -21.94 38.46 -13.02
N LEU A 21 -20.75 39.04 -12.80
CA LEU A 21 -19.48 38.29 -12.80
C LEU A 21 -19.41 37.26 -11.67
N TRP A 22 -19.91 37.60 -10.48
CA TRP A 22 -19.98 36.67 -9.35
C TRP A 22 -20.97 35.52 -9.62
N LEU A 23 -22.13 35.83 -10.22
CA LEU A 23 -23.09 34.79 -10.61
C LEU A 23 -22.54 33.90 -11.74
N ALA A 24 -21.87 34.47 -12.76
CA ALA A 24 -21.27 33.70 -13.84
C ALA A 24 -20.16 32.77 -13.35
N SER A 25 -19.30 33.25 -12.45
CA SER A 25 -18.24 32.41 -11.85
C SER A 25 -18.80 31.29 -10.97
N ASN A 26 -19.87 31.54 -10.21
CA ASN A 26 -20.53 30.49 -9.44
C ASN A 26 -21.32 29.50 -10.31
N VAL A 27 -21.91 29.93 -11.44
CA VAL A 27 -22.59 29.02 -12.38
C VAL A 27 -21.58 28.09 -13.06
N VAL A 28 -20.38 28.56 -13.40
CA VAL A 28 -19.30 27.71 -13.94
C VAL A 28 -18.84 26.70 -12.87
N VAL A 29 -18.68 27.12 -11.61
CA VAL A 29 -18.29 26.22 -10.51
C VAL A 29 -19.41 25.20 -10.18
N VAL A 30 -20.68 25.58 -10.28
CA VAL A 30 -21.82 24.67 -10.04
C VAL A 30 -22.07 23.74 -11.23
N ALA A 31 -21.76 24.15 -12.46
CA ALA A 31 -21.82 23.28 -13.64
C ALA A 31 -20.74 22.19 -13.60
N ASP A 32 -19.55 22.50 -13.07
CA ASP A 32 -18.45 21.54 -12.94
C ASP A 32 -18.61 20.58 -11.74
N LEU A 33 -19.41 20.97 -10.72
CA LEU A 33 -19.69 20.13 -9.55
C LEU A 33 -20.96 19.26 -9.67
N ARG A 34 -21.77 19.41 -10.72
CA ARG A 34 -23.07 18.71 -10.86
C ARG A 34 -23.05 17.38 -11.63
N GLN A 35 -21.91 16.85 -12.05
CA GLN A 35 -21.81 15.47 -12.55
C GLN A 35 -20.61 14.74 -11.93
N PRO A 36 -20.87 13.78 -11.01
CA PRO A 36 -20.92 12.38 -11.46
C PRO A 36 -22.00 11.51 -10.77
N LEU A 37 -23.03 12.10 -10.13
CA LEU A 37 -24.00 11.32 -9.34
C LEU A 37 -25.24 10.81 -10.12
N ARG A 38 -25.30 11.01 -11.45
CA ARG A 38 -26.44 10.61 -12.29
C ARG A 38 -26.17 9.54 -13.34
N ASP A 39 -25.03 8.86 -13.28
CA ASP A 39 -24.84 7.61 -14.04
C ASP A 39 -25.47 6.44 -13.24
N VAL A 40 -26.81 6.45 -13.15
CA VAL A 40 -27.58 5.27 -12.74
C VAL A 40 -27.44 4.26 -13.88
N TYR A 41 -26.80 3.14 -13.57
CA TYR A 41 -26.31 2.12 -14.50
C TYR A 41 -27.37 1.59 -15.48
N PRO A 42 -27.01 1.28 -16.74
CA PRO A 42 -27.76 0.29 -17.49
C PRO A 42 -27.75 -1.01 -16.66
N THR A 43 -28.92 -1.59 -16.43
CA THR A 43 -29.04 -2.90 -15.79
C THR A 43 -28.10 -3.89 -16.49
N MET A 44 -27.50 -4.81 -15.73
CA MET A 44 -26.53 -5.81 -16.22
C MET A 44 -26.98 -6.54 -17.49
N PHE A 45 -28.31 -6.63 -17.70
CA PHE A 45 -28.96 -7.13 -18.90
C PHE A 45 -28.67 -6.31 -20.18
N LEU A 46 -28.67 -4.98 -20.11
CA LEU A 46 -28.40 -4.08 -21.24
C LEU A 46 -26.93 -4.10 -21.67
N MET A 47 -25.99 -4.30 -20.73
CA MET A 47 -24.56 -4.39 -21.09
C MET A 47 -24.26 -5.63 -21.95
N ARG A 48 -24.96 -6.75 -21.71
CA ARG A 48 -24.72 -8.01 -22.45
C ARG A 48 -24.98 -7.92 -23.96
N GLN A 49 -25.72 -6.93 -24.44
CA GLN A 49 -26.03 -6.80 -25.87
C GLN A 49 -24.91 -6.12 -26.69
N GLY A 50 -24.00 -5.36 -26.05
CA GLY A 50 -22.94 -4.61 -26.73
C GLY A 50 -21.54 -4.78 -26.17
N PHE A 51 -21.40 -5.45 -25.02
CA PHE A 51 -20.14 -5.55 -24.29
C PHE A 51 -19.74 -7.01 -24.02
N SER A 52 -18.44 -7.27 -24.04
CA SER A 52 -17.82 -8.51 -23.61
C SER A 52 -17.21 -8.33 -22.21
N HIS A 53 -17.48 -9.26 -21.31
CA HIS A 53 -16.84 -9.28 -19.99
C HIS A 53 -15.53 -10.05 -20.08
N ILE A 54 -14.45 -9.45 -19.58
CA ILE A 54 -13.14 -10.08 -19.45
C ILE A 54 -12.87 -10.28 -17.96
N PRO A 55 -12.81 -11.54 -17.48
CA PRO A 55 -12.74 -11.83 -16.06
C PRO A 55 -11.35 -11.53 -15.48
N ALA A 56 -11.30 -11.19 -14.20
CA ALA A 56 -10.08 -10.92 -13.44
C ALA A 56 -9.01 -12.02 -13.49
N SER A 57 -9.38 -13.25 -13.81
CA SER A 57 -8.46 -14.37 -14.03
C SER A 57 -7.65 -14.27 -15.33
N ASN A 58 -7.97 -13.33 -16.22
CA ASN A 58 -7.24 -13.16 -17.47
C ASN A 58 -5.78 -12.75 -17.21
N PRO A 59 -4.79 -13.43 -17.81
CA PRO A 59 -3.37 -13.16 -17.56
C PRO A 59 -2.87 -11.81 -18.08
N ALA A 60 -3.69 -11.07 -18.84
CA ALA A 60 -3.35 -9.71 -19.26
C ALA A 60 -3.48 -8.68 -18.13
N TYR A 61 -4.20 -9.01 -17.04
CA TYR A 61 -4.24 -8.17 -15.85
C TYR A 61 -2.93 -8.31 -15.06
N LYS A 62 -2.29 -7.17 -14.78
CA LYS A 62 -1.19 -7.07 -13.82
C LYS A 62 -1.75 -6.63 -12.49
N PHE A 63 -1.83 -7.55 -11.55
CA PHE A 63 -2.15 -7.23 -10.16
C PHE A 63 -0.86 -6.82 -9.47
N GLY A 64 -0.86 -5.70 -8.78
CA GLY A 64 0.22 -5.30 -7.88
C GLY A 64 -0.29 -5.24 -6.45
N SER A 65 0.59 -5.57 -5.49
CA SER A 65 0.27 -5.70 -4.06
C SER A 65 -0.58 -6.94 -3.73
N HIS A 66 -1.30 -6.89 -2.60
CA HIS A 66 -1.92 -8.01 -1.91
C HIS A 66 -3.26 -8.44 -2.51
N TRP A 67 -3.23 -9.04 -3.70
CA TRP A 67 -4.40 -9.63 -4.33
C TRP A 67 -4.49 -11.14 -4.10
N GLN A 68 -5.65 -11.58 -3.66
CA GLN A 68 -5.94 -12.97 -3.37
C GLN A 68 -6.73 -13.59 -4.52
N HIS A 69 -6.29 -14.75 -4.99
CA HIS A 69 -7.08 -15.58 -5.88
C HIS A 69 -8.30 -16.13 -5.15
N ALA A 70 -9.48 -15.85 -5.68
CA ALA A 70 -10.69 -16.56 -5.31
C ALA A 70 -10.86 -17.79 -6.21
N LEU A 71 -11.50 -18.84 -5.70
CA LEU A 71 -11.74 -20.09 -6.43
C LEU A 71 -12.59 -19.90 -7.69
N ASP A 72 -13.38 -18.83 -7.74
CA ASP A 72 -14.21 -18.46 -8.89
C ASP A 72 -13.46 -17.65 -9.97
N GLY A 73 -12.13 -17.55 -9.86
CA GLY A 73 -11.28 -16.79 -10.79
C GLY A 73 -11.29 -15.28 -10.53
N ARG A 74 -12.02 -14.79 -9.52
CA ARG A 74 -11.97 -13.38 -9.12
C ARG A 74 -10.70 -13.09 -8.32
N ARG A 75 -10.40 -11.80 -8.18
CA ARG A 75 -9.34 -11.33 -7.30
C ARG A 75 -9.95 -10.53 -6.16
N SER A 76 -9.45 -10.67 -4.95
CA SER A 76 -9.91 -9.86 -3.83
C SER A 76 -8.78 -9.34 -2.96
N THR A 77 -9.01 -8.19 -2.32
CA THR A 77 -8.02 -7.52 -1.49
C THR A 77 -8.68 -6.87 -0.28
N SER A 78 -7.95 -6.88 0.84
CA SER A 78 -8.21 -6.06 2.02
C SER A 78 -7.14 -4.99 2.24
N ALA A 79 -6.09 -4.97 1.41
CA ALA A 79 -5.01 -4.01 1.53
C ALA A 79 -5.32 -2.76 0.71
N SER A 80 -5.11 -1.60 1.35
CA SER A 80 -5.20 -0.31 0.68
C SER A 80 -4.01 -0.12 -0.26
N ASP A 81 -4.16 0.79 -1.22
CA ASP A 81 -3.20 1.09 -2.29
C ASP A 81 -2.79 -0.14 -3.15
N THR A 82 -3.62 -1.17 -3.15
CA THR A 82 -3.51 -2.28 -4.11
C THR A 82 -3.93 -1.82 -5.49
N TYR A 83 -3.34 -2.37 -6.56
CA TYR A 83 -3.64 -1.90 -7.89
C TYR A 83 -3.78 -3.00 -8.94
N VAL A 84 -4.49 -2.66 -10.01
CA VAL A 84 -4.61 -3.45 -11.24
C VAL A 84 -4.17 -2.58 -12.40
N GLU A 85 -3.25 -3.07 -13.20
CA GLU A 85 -2.82 -2.47 -14.45
C GLU A 85 -3.23 -3.35 -15.62
N VAL A 86 -3.70 -2.72 -16.69
CA VAL A 86 -4.13 -3.41 -17.90
C VAL A 86 -4.09 -2.46 -19.08
N THR A 87 -3.76 -2.99 -20.25
CA THR A 87 -3.86 -2.23 -21.50
C THR A 87 -5.03 -2.79 -22.30
N VAL A 88 -5.94 -1.93 -22.73
CA VAL A 88 -7.11 -2.28 -23.54
C VAL A 88 -6.95 -1.72 -24.94
N ALA A 89 -7.47 -2.40 -25.96
CA ALA A 89 -7.46 -1.95 -27.35
C ALA A 89 -8.80 -2.23 -28.03
N ASN A 90 -9.05 -1.57 -29.16
CA ASN A 90 -10.26 -1.72 -29.98
C ASN A 90 -11.57 -1.53 -29.19
N THR A 91 -11.60 -0.57 -28.27
CA THR A 91 -12.77 -0.32 -27.42
C THR A 91 -13.05 1.18 -27.35
N SER A 92 -14.32 1.57 -27.42
CA SER A 92 -14.74 2.97 -27.29
C SER A 92 -15.17 3.29 -25.86
N CYS A 93 -15.48 2.28 -25.06
CA CYS A 93 -15.88 2.39 -23.66
C CYS A 93 -15.25 1.28 -22.81
N VAL A 94 -15.05 1.57 -21.52
CA VAL A 94 -14.54 0.63 -20.52
C VAL A 94 -15.38 0.78 -19.26
N TYR A 95 -15.88 -0.34 -18.75
CA TYR A 95 -16.53 -0.41 -17.45
C TYR A 95 -15.79 -1.42 -16.56
N LEU A 96 -15.85 -1.17 -15.26
CA LEU A 96 -15.20 -1.95 -14.22
C LEU A 96 -16.25 -2.64 -13.37
N GLU A 97 -16.21 -3.97 -13.27
CA GLU A 97 -17.06 -4.70 -12.34
C GLU A 97 -16.30 -4.98 -11.05
N VAL A 98 -16.80 -4.40 -9.96
CA VAL A 98 -16.24 -4.54 -8.61
C VAL A 98 -17.34 -4.72 -7.59
N SER A 99 -17.07 -5.52 -6.57
CA SER A 99 -17.98 -5.69 -5.44
C SER A 99 -17.26 -5.47 -4.12
N LEU A 100 -17.97 -4.84 -3.18
CA LEU A 100 -17.53 -4.75 -1.80
C LEU A 100 -18.30 -5.75 -0.97
N TYR A 101 -17.58 -6.39 -0.06
CA TYR A 101 -18.17 -7.28 0.93
C TYR A 101 -17.43 -7.08 2.25
N CYS A 102 -18.18 -7.12 3.34
CA CYS A 102 -17.65 -7.05 4.69
C CYS A 102 -18.17 -8.28 5.43
N ARG A 103 -17.28 -9.02 6.09
CA ARG A 103 -17.70 -10.10 6.98
C ARG A 103 -17.83 -9.54 8.39
N ARG A 104 -19.01 -9.65 9.00
CA ARG A 104 -19.17 -9.41 10.44
C ARG A 104 -18.34 -10.47 11.18
N ASN A 105 -17.41 -10.02 12.01
CA ASN A 105 -16.75 -10.88 13.00
C ASN A 105 -17.76 -11.20 14.12
N GLY A 106 -18.81 -11.98 13.79
CA GLY A 106 -19.60 -12.60 14.83
C GLY A 106 -18.74 -13.65 15.55
N PRO A 107 -18.90 -13.85 16.88
CA PRO A 107 -18.31 -14.99 17.56
C PRO A 107 -18.78 -16.23 16.81
N SER A 108 -17.84 -16.96 16.22
CA SER A 108 -18.11 -18.24 15.61
C SER A 108 -18.39 -19.21 16.75
N SER A 109 -19.66 -19.31 17.16
CA SER A 109 -20.08 -20.49 17.89
C SER A 109 -19.74 -21.70 17.01
N PRO A 110 -19.01 -22.70 17.52
CA PRO A 110 -18.67 -23.87 16.74
C PRO A 110 -19.99 -24.48 16.22
N PRO A 111 -20.07 -24.84 14.92
CA PRO A 111 -21.28 -25.42 14.38
C PRO A 111 -21.59 -26.68 15.18
N ALA A 112 -22.81 -26.74 15.74
CA ALA A 112 -23.28 -27.94 16.42
C ALA A 112 -23.09 -29.14 15.47
N PRO A 113 -22.50 -30.25 15.94
CA PRO A 113 -21.94 -31.31 15.08
C PRO A 113 -22.95 -32.07 14.20
N ASN A 114 -24.25 -31.74 14.23
CA ASN A 114 -25.32 -32.53 13.61
C ASN A 114 -26.14 -31.82 12.53
N ALA A 115 -25.78 -30.60 12.09
CA ALA A 115 -26.53 -29.92 11.03
C ALA A 115 -26.00 -30.29 9.63
N ARG A 116 -26.35 -31.48 9.13
CA ARG A 116 -26.36 -31.75 7.68
C ARG A 116 -27.54 -31.01 7.06
N HIS A 117 -27.38 -29.73 6.75
CA HIS A 117 -28.26 -29.07 5.80
C HIS A 117 -27.51 -27.95 5.08
N VAL A 118 -27.55 -28.05 3.75
CA VAL A 118 -27.14 -27.05 2.76
C VAL A 118 -27.50 -25.66 3.25
N SER A 119 -26.53 -24.99 3.84
CA SER A 119 -26.66 -23.60 4.26
C SER A 119 -26.48 -22.79 2.99
N SER A 120 -27.59 -22.29 2.41
CA SER A 120 -27.47 -21.13 1.54
C SER A 120 -26.79 -20.05 2.37
N MET A 121 -25.57 -19.67 1.97
CA MET A 121 -24.91 -18.48 2.51
C MET A 121 -25.81 -17.31 2.18
N ARG A 122 -26.75 -16.98 3.07
CA ARG A 122 -27.39 -15.66 3.06
C ARG A 122 -26.25 -14.68 3.29
N ASP A 123 -25.97 -13.84 2.30
CA ASP A 123 -25.10 -12.67 2.46
C ASP A 123 -25.57 -11.90 3.69
N HIS A 124 -24.87 -12.05 4.80
CA HIS A 124 -25.16 -11.33 6.03
C HIS A 124 -24.74 -9.88 5.77
N GLY A 125 -25.74 -9.02 5.57
CA GLY A 125 -25.58 -7.63 5.21
C GLY A 125 -24.57 -6.93 6.10
N CYS A 126 -23.65 -6.20 5.47
CA CYS A 126 -22.70 -5.36 6.18
C CYS A 126 -23.45 -4.26 6.94
N ASP A 127 -22.86 -3.74 8.02
CA ASP A 127 -23.41 -2.58 8.70
C ASP A 127 -23.53 -1.42 7.71
N SER A 128 -24.67 -0.71 7.71
CA SER A 128 -24.93 0.38 6.76
C SER A 128 -23.85 1.44 6.80
N ASP A 129 -23.27 1.68 7.97
CA ASP A 129 -22.24 2.69 8.20
C ASP A 129 -20.87 2.33 7.59
N VAL A 130 -20.57 1.03 7.52
CA VAL A 130 -19.37 0.53 6.83
C VAL A 130 -19.50 0.70 5.32
N LEU A 131 -20.69 0.45 4.80
CA LEU A 131 -21.01 0.59 3.38
C LEU A 131 -21.10 2.05 2.93
N GLN A 132 -21.51 2.95 3.84
CA GLN A 132 -21.46 4.40 3.60
C GLN A 132 -20.02 4.92 3.47
N SER A 133 -19.08 4.34 4.22
CA SER A 133 -17.65 4.69 4.11
C SER A 133 -17.08 4.24 2.75
N GLY A 134 -17.53 3.09 2.23
CA GLY A 134 -17.20 2.57 0.90
C GLY A 134 -15.71 2.33 0.64
N ALA A 135 -15.38 1.82 -0.54
CA ALA A 135 -14.02 1.85 -1.08
C ALA A 135 -13.91 2.97 -2.11
N ARG A 136 -12.74 3.59 -2.19
CA ARG A 136 -12.44 4.57 -3.23
C ARG A 136 -11.52 3.94 -4.25
N LEU A 137 -11.81 4.13 -5.52
CA LEU A 137 -10.94 3.68 -6.62
C LEU A 137 -10.37 4.91 -7.30
N ARG A 138 -9.06 4.96 -7.45
CA ARG A 138 -8.40 5.95 -8.31
C ARG A 138 -8.02 5.31 -9.63
N VAL A 139 -8.46 5.92 -10.73
CA VAL A 139 -8.29 5.36 -12.06
C VAL A 139 -7.57 6.37 -12.93
N LYS A 140 -6.43 5.95 -13.46
CA LYS A 140 -5.65 6.71 -14.45
C LYS A 140 -5.70 5.96 -15.78
N ILE A 141 -6.06 6.67 -16.85
CA ILE A 141 -6.14 6.14 -18.21
C ILE A 141 -5.15 6.92 -19.08
N GLN A 142 -4.03 6.30 -19.43
CA GLN A 142 -2.90 6.93 -20.12
C GLN A 142 -2.50 8.27 -19.45
N ASP A 143 -2.39 9.35 -20.22
CA ASP A 143 -2.02 10.69 -19.78
C ASP A 143 -3.22 11.53 -19.29
N ARG A 144 -4.40 10.91 -19.14
CA ARG A 144 -5.57 11.60 -18.58
C ARG A 144 -5.40 11.83 -17.08
N THR A 145 -6.05 12.87 -16.58
CA THR A 145 -6.13 13.15 -15.14
C THR A 145 -6.73 11.97 -14.39
N GLU A 146 -6.13 11.64 -13.24
CA GLU A 146 -6.62 10.57 -12.38
C GLU A 146 -8.02 10.93 -11.85
N ARG A 147 -8.94 9.97 -11.92
CA ARG A 147 -10.33 10.13 -11.45
C ARG A 147 -10.59 9.24 -10.25
N GLU A 148 -11.33 9.76 -9.28
CA GLU A 148 -11.73 9.02 -8.08
C GLU A 148 -13.19 8.56 -8.18
N TYR A 149 -13.45 7.30 -7.84
CA TYR A 149 -14.76 6.66 -7.86
C TYR A 149 -15.10 6.10 -6.48
N HIS A 150 -16.33 6.27 -6.02
CA HIS A 150 -16.80 5.72 -4.75
C HIS A 150 -17.64 4.46 -4.96
N VAL A 151 -17.16 3.34 -4.42
CA VAL A 151 -17.79 2.02 -4.50
C VAL A 151 -18.45 1.74 -3.15
N THR A 152 -19.73 1.36 -3.18
CA THR A 152 -20.49 1.05 -1.95
C THR A 152 -20.99 -0.40 -1.92
N HIS A 153 -21.55 -0.91 -3.03
CA HIS A 153 -21.99 -2.31 -3.19
C HIS A 153 -21.96 -2.72 -4.65
N GLY A 154 -21.50 -3.93 -4.99
CA GLY A 154 -21.54 -4.55 -6.34
C GLY A 154 -21.92 -3.61 -7.48
N LYS A 155 -20.94 -2.86 -8.01
CA LYS A 155 -21.15 -1.84 -9.06
C LYS A 155 -20.35 -2.15 -10.30
N THR A 156 -20.96 -1.88 -11.45
CA THR A 156 -20.26 -1.83 -12.73
C THR A 156 -19.90 -0.39 -13.08
N VAL A 157 -18.79 0.13 -12.55
CA VAL A 157 -18.37 1.53 -12.68
C VAL A 157 -17.94 1.87 -14.11
N LYS A 158 -18.53 2.89 -14.74
CA LYS A 158 -18.08 3.42 -16.03
C LYS A 158 -16.75 4.16 -15.87
N LEU A 159 -15.66 3.61 -16.41
CA LEU A 159 -14.34 4.25 -16.32
C LEU A 159 -14.19 5.34 -17.38
N ALA A 160 -14.43 5.01 -18.64
CA ALA A 160 -14.35 5.94 -19.76
C ALA A 160 -15.25 5.53 -20.92
N CYS A 161 -15.64 6.52 -21.73
CA CYS A 161 -16.24 6.36 -23.05
C CYS A 161 -15.67 7.42 -24.01
N GLY A 162 -15.83 7.20 -25.31
CA GLY A 162 -15.19 8.02 -26.35
C GLY A 162 -13.68 7.77 -26.44
N LEU A 163 -13.25 6.54 -26.16
CA LEU A 163 -11.89 6.08 -26.42
C LEU A 163 -11.71 5.85 -27.93
N ALA A 164 -10.49 6.09 -28.41
CA ALA A 164 -10.15 5.95 -29.82
C ALA A 164 -9.90 4.46 -30.10
N GLN A 165 -10.72 3.84 -30.95
CA GLN A 165 -10.67 2.38 -31.16
C GLN A 165 -9.35 1.92 -31.82
N ASP A 166 -8.69 2.81 -32.57
CA ASP A 166 -7.41 2.60 -33.22
C ASP A 166 -6.20 2.69 -32.26
N GLN A 167 -6.42 3.03 -30.99
CA GLN A 167 -5.36 3.19 -30.00
C GLN A 167 -5.49 2.20 -28.85
N ALA A 168 -4.33 1.82 -28.29
CA ALA A 168 -4.27 1.05 -27.05
C ALA A 168 -4.21 1.99 -25.85
N HIS A 169 -5.11 1.79 -24.88
CA HIS A 169 -5.21 2.60 -23.67
C HIS A 169 -4.71 1.82 -22.45
N HIS A 170 -3.65 2.34 -21.82
CA HIS A 170 -3.18 1.81 -20.54
C HIS A 170 -4.04 2.34 -19.39
N ILE A 171 -4.52 1.44 -18.53
CA ILE A 171 -5.42 1.74 -17.42
C ILE A 171 -4.77 1.21 -16.14
N ARG A 172 -4.66 2.10 -15.14
CA ARG A 172 -4.26 1.75 -13.77
C ARG A 172 -5.41 2.06 -12.82
N ILE A 173 -5.84 1.06 -12.07
CA ILE A 173 -6.91 1.14 -11.07
C ILE A 173 -6.27 0.88 -9.70
N ARG A 174 -6.26 1.87 -8.81
CA ARG A 174 -5.80 1.75 -7.42
C ARG A 174 -6.98 1.71 -6.46
N ALA A 175 -6.97 0.75 -5.55
CA ALA A 175 -7.98 0.58 -4.53
C ALA A 175 -7.53 1.22 -3.21
N LEU A 176 -8.26 2.24 -2.77
CA LEU A 176 -8.09 2.90 -1.49
C LEU A 176 -9.17 2.38 -0.54
N LEU A 177 -8.79 1.39 0.24
CA LEU A 177 -9.66 0.77 1.23
C LEU A 177 -9.59 1.55 2.55
N PRO A 178 -10.70 1.64 3.29
CA PRO A 178 -10.69 2.22 4.62
C PRO A 178 -9.73 1.40 5.50
N SER A 179 -8.82 2.10 6.15
CA SER A 179 -7.77 1.55 6.99
C SER A 179 -8.23 0.79 8.22
N ASP A 180 -9.52 0.78 8.53
CA ASP A 180 -10.04 0.12 9.73
C ASP A 180 -10.22 -1.39 9.48
N PRO A 181 -9.29 -2.23 9.98
CA PRO A 181 -9.32 -3.67 9.76
C PRO A 181 -10.48 -4.34 10.50
N SER A 182 -11.07 -3.67 11.52
CA SER A 182 -12.19 -4.21 12.30
C SER A 182 -13.45 -4.35 11.45
N LYS A 183 -13.57 -3.51 10.41
CA LYS A 183 -14.69 -3.52 9.48
C LYS A 183 -14.61 -4.66 8.46
N GLY A 184 -13.44 -5.31 8.32
CA GLY A 184 -13.26 -6.47 7.44
C GLY A 184 -13.65 -6.22 5.98
N VAL A 185 -13.56 -4.96 5.53
CA VAL A 185 -13.95 -4.55 4.18
C VAL A 185 -12.99 -5.17 3.19
N ARG A 186 -13.55 -5.78 2.15
CA ARG A 186 -12.79 -6.32 1.04
C ARG A 186 -13.39 -5.90 -0.28
N LEU A 187 -12.49 -5.59 -1.21
CA LEU A 187 -12.83 -5.34 -2.61
C LEU A 187 -12.61 -6.63 -3.38
N LYS A 188 -13.62 -7.04 -4.15
CA LYS A 188 -13.48 -8.01 -5.22
C LYS A 188 -13.40 -7.26 -6.54
N PHE A 189 -12.42 -7.62 -7.34
CA PHE A 189 -12.27 -7.24 -8.72
C PHE A 189 -12.76 -8.42 -9.57
N ASP A 190 -13.87 -8.20 -10.28
CA ASP A 190 -14.53 -9.23 -11.07
C ASP A 190 -14.02 -9.23 -12.52
N GLY A 191 -13.74 -8.05 -13.07
CA GLY A 191 -13.20 -7.90 -14.42
C GLY A 191 -13.54 -6.55 -15.05
N LEU A 192 -13.32 -6.46 -16.35
CA LEU A 192 -13.71 -5.30 -17.17
C LEU A 192 -14.76 -5.70 -18.21
N TRP A 193 -15.67 -4.77 -18.48
CA TRP A 193 -16.56 -4.85 -19.65
C TRP A 193 -16.05 -3.90 -20.73
N LEU A 194 -15.77 -4.46 -21.90
CA LEU A 194 -15.31 -3.74 -23.10
C LEU A 194 -16.37 -3.85 -24.19
N ASN A 195 -16.32 -2.99 -25.21
CA ASN A 195 -17.13 -3.21 -26.41
C ASN A 195 -16.86 -4.63 -26.95
N ARG A 196 -17.82 -5.23 -27.66
CA ARG A 196 -17.76 -6.64 -28.10
C ARG A 196 -16.47 -7.03 -28.84
N GLU A 197 -15.85 -6.09 -29.55
CA GLU A 197 -14.61 -6.28 -30.31
C GLU A 197 -13.34 -5.84 -29.56
N GLY A 198 -13.50 -5.25 -28.38
CA GLY A 198 -12.42 -4.81 -27.52
C GLY A 198 -11.74 -5.99 -26.81
N TYR A 199 -10.43 -5.86 -26.61
CA TYR A 199 -9.63 -6.91 -26.00
C TYR A 199 -8.53 -6.33 -25.09
N LEU A 200 -7.97 -7.17 -24.23
CA LEU A 200 -6.81 -6.83 -23.41
C LEU A 200 -5.53 -7.12 -24.21
N VAL A 201 -4.63 -6.16 -24.25
CA VAL A 201 -3.28 -6.35 -24.77
C VAL A 201 -2.48 -7.07 -23.69
N ARG A 202 -1.86 -8.20 -24.05
CA ARG A 202 -1.03 -8.97 -23.12
C ARG A 202 0.08 -8.07 -22.57
N ALA A 203 0.14 -7.96 -21.25
CA ALA A 203 1.13 -7.11 -20.63
C ALA A 203 2.53 -7.70 -20.88
N LEU A 204 3.48 -6.88 -21.38
CA LEU A 204 4.87 -7.28 -21.52
C LEU A 204 5.43 -7.65 -20.14
N ALA A 205 6.17 -8.75 -20.05
CA ALA A 205 6.44 -9.46 -18.80
C ALA A 205 7.21 -8.68 -17.72
N ALA A 206 7.86 -7.56 -18.05
CA ALA A 206 8.50 -6.73 -17.02
C ALA A 206 7.43 -5.96 -16.23
N GLY A 207 7.20 -6.34 -14.98
CA GLY A 207 6.51 -5.49 -14.03
C GLY A 207 7.35 -4.24 -13.74
N GLN A 208 6.68 -3.17 -13.31
CA GLN A 208 7.40 -2.02 -12.77
C GLN A 208 7.95 -2.44 -11.40
N PRO A 209 9.25 -2.26 -11.12
CA PRO A 209 9.81 -2.55 -9.80
C PRO A 209 9.03 -1.77 -8.75
N TYR A 210 8.86 -2.35 -7.56
CA TYR A 210 8.11 -1.72 -6.49
C TYR A 210 8.78 -1.86 -5.13
N ILE A 211 8.41 -0.95 -4.23
CA ILE A 211 8.77 -1.00 -2.81
C ILE A 211 7.56 -1.39 -1.97
N GLU A 212 7.77 -2.21 -0.95
CA GLU A 212 6.73 -2.53 0.03
C GLU A 212 6.99 -1.77 1.32
N VAL A 213 5.96 -1.11 1.85
CA VAL A 213 6.06 -0.28 3.05
C VAL A 213 5.00 -0.71 4.05
N ALA A 214 5.42 -1.25 5.19
CA ALA A 214 4.56 -1.51 6.34
C ALA A 214 4.75 -0.38 7.35
N SER A 215 3.70 0.42 7.58
CA SER A 215 3.82 1.64 8.38
C SER A 215 2.59 1.95 9.22
N ALA A 216 2.83 2.48 10.42
CA ALA A 216 1.82 3.05 11.31
C ALA A 216 1.37 4.45 10.89
N THR A 217 1.96 5.04 9.85
CA THR A 217 1.50 6.32 9.29
C THR A 217 0.32 6.10 8.36
N ASN A 218 -0.49 7.15 8.15
CA ASN A 218 -1.63 7.06 7.25
C ASN A 218 -1.16 7.01 5.78
N LEU A 219 -1.17 5.82 5.20
CA LEU A 219 -0.76 5.60 3.80
C LEU A 219 -1.85 5.96 2.78
N SER A 220 -3.07 6.29 3.22
CA SER A 220 -4.22 6.51 2.33
C SER A 220 -4.21 7.86 1.58
N ILE A 221 -3.22 8.72 1.83
CA ILE A 221 -3.08 10.01 1.16
C ILE A 221 -2.16 9.90 -0.06
N PRO A 222 -2.48 10.54 -1.21
CA PRO A 222 -1.64 10.49 -2.41
C PRO A 222 -0.26 11.12 -2.20
N SER A 223 -0.15 12.08 -1.28
CA SER A 223 1.10 12.73 -0.87
C SER A 223 1.86 11.96 0.22
N SER A 224 1.51 10.68 0.47
CA SER A 224 2.20 9.89 1.48
C SER A 224 3.66 9.66 1.10
N TYR A 225 4.52 9.47 2.10
CA TYR A 225 5.96 9.30 1.84
C TYR A 225 6.24 8.07 0.96
N PRO A 226 5.50 6.93 1.03
CA PRO A 226 5.71 5.82 0.10
C PRO A 226 5.37 6.20 -1.34
N SER A 227 4.27 6.94 -1.55
CA SER A 227 3.88 7.43 -2.88
C SER A 227 4.91 8.39 -3.46
N LEU A 228 5.39 9.35 -2.67
CA LEU A 228 6.42 10.29 -3.08
C LEU A 228 7.77 9.59 -3.33
N LEU A 229 8.14 8.64 -2.49
CA LEU A 229 9.37 7.84 -2.64
C LEU A 229 9.33 6.99 -3.92
N ALA A 230 8.23 6.28 -4.16
CA ALA A 230 8.01 5.51 -5.38
C ALA A 230 8.07 6.39 -6.63
N SER A 231 7.41 7.55 -6.62
CA SER A 231 7.50 8.51 -7.72
C SER A 231 8.94 8.97 -7.97
N ARG A 232 9.70 9.22 -6.90
CA ARG A 232 11.10 9.67 -6.99
C ARG A 232 12.03 8.59 -7.54
N LEU A 233 11.78 7.34 -7.18
CA LEU A 233 12.55 6.19 -7.64
C LEU A 233 12.10 5.66 -9.01
N ASN A 234 11.03 6.22 -9.58
CA ASN A 234 10.36 5.70 -10.78
C ASN A 234 9.87 4.24 -10.60
N MET A 235 9.37 3.95 -9.40
CA MET A 235 8.89 2.65 -8.97
C MET A 235 7.40 2.70 -8.65
N SER A 236 6.77 1.53 -8.55
CA SER A 236 5.49 1.40 -7.86
C SER A 236 5.71 1.24 -6.34
N HIS A 237 4.65 1.32 -5.54
CA HIS A 237 4.73 0.93 -4.14
C HIS A 237 3.49 0.15 -3.71
N VAL A 238 3.65 -0.47 -2.55
CA VAL A 238 2.64 -1.21 -1.82
C VAL A 238 2.65 -0.70 -0.39
N GLY A 239 1.52 -0.18 0.09
CA GLY A 239 1.34 0.22 1.48
C GLY A 239 0.61 -0.84 2.30
N ILE A 240 1.15 -1.18 3.47
CA ILE A 240 0.51 -2.02 4.47
C ILE A 240 0.30 -1.15 5.71
N ASP A 241 -0.96 -0.89 6.04
CA ASP A 241 -1.33 -0.06 7.19
C ASP A 241 -1.20 -0.87 8.48
N THR A 242 -0.26 -0.47 9.33
CA THR A 242 0.02 -1.14 10.61
C THR A 242 -0.52 -0.35 11.81
N ARG A 243 -1.41 0.61 11.59
CA ARG A 243 -2.05 1.33 12.70
C ARG A 243 -2.88 0.39 13.55
N ASN A 244 -2.70 0.50 14.87
CA ASN A 244 -3.35 -0.37 15.85
C ASN A 244 -3.06 -1.86 15.61
N LYS A 245 -1.91 -2.16 15.02
CA LYS A 245 -1.35 -3.50 14.85
C LYS A 245 -0.13 -3.67 15.73
N CYS A 246 -0.01 -4.85 16.29
CA CYS A 246 1.05 -5.18 17.23
C CYS A 246 1.84 -6.35 16.69
N LEU A 247 3.16 -6.26 16.82
CA LEU A 247 4.06 -7.39 16.56
C LEU A 247 3.91 -8.46 17.64
N SER A 248 3.63 -8.03 18.88
CA SER A 248 3.33 -8.95 19.97
C SER A 248 1.87 -9.40 19.92
N ALA A 249 1.64 -10.71 19.94
CA ALA A 249 0.30 -11.31 19.93
C ALA A 249 -0.48 -11.10 21.25
N HIS A 250 0.15 -10.52 22.28
CA HIS A 250 -0.32 -10.52 23.67
C HIS A 250 -0.71 -9.14 24.19
N SER A 251 -0.94 -8.16 23.31
CA SER A 251 -1.47 -6.87 23.75
C SER A 251 -2.91 -7.05 24.23
N GLU A 252 -3.11 -7.17 25.55
CA GLU A 252 -4.41 -7.12 26.23
C GLU A 252 -5.21 -5.83 25.89
N GLY A 253 -4.57 -4.86 25.22
CA GLY A 253 -5.17 -3.60 24.78
C GLY A 253 -5.92 -3.62 23.44
N GLY A 254 -6.33 -4.77 22.92
CA GLY A 254 -7.23 -4.83 21.74
C GLY A 254 -6.57 -4.56 20.39
N CYS A 255 -5.23 -4.57 20.34
CA CYS A 255 -4.47 -4.45 19.10
C CYS A 255 -4.51 -5.79 18.34
N SER A 256 -4.50 -5.75 17.01
CA SER A 256 -4.58 -6.97 16.19
C SER A 256 -3.21 -7.42 15.68
N ASP A 257 -3.02 -8.73 15.58
CA ASP A 257 -1.74 -9.33 15.16
C ASP A 257 -1.32 -8.84 13.76
N LEU A 258 -0.15 -8.19 13.70
CA LEU A 258 0.44 -7.71 12.47
C LEU A 258 0.85 -8.84 11.53
N ARG A 259 1.36 -9.96 12.07
CA ARG A 259 1.83 -11.08 11.24
C ARG A 259 0.70 -11.66 10.41
N SER A 260 -0.45 -11.91 11.06
CA SER A 260 -1.68 -12.31 10.37
C SER A 260 -2.21 -11.27 9.39
N HIS A 261 -1.93 -9.99 9.59
CA HIS A 261 -2.36 -8.93 8.67
C HIS A 261 -1.47 -8.83 7.43
N HIS A 262 -0.15 -8.95 7.62
CA HIS A 262 0.86 -8.83 6.58
C HIS A 262 0.91 -10.08 5.69
N PHE A 263 1.09 -11.26 6.28
CA PHE A 263 1.21 -12.52 5.54
C PHE A 263 -0.11 -13.23 5.33
N GLY A 264 -1.05 -12.98 6.24
CA GLY A 264 -2.37 -13.58 6.14
C GLY A 264 -3.19 -12.87 5.07
N SER A 265 -3.50 -13.61 4.00
CA SER A 265 -4.89 -13.61 3.56
C SER A 265 -5.68 -14.16 4.72
N ARG A 266 -6.16 -13.29 5.61
CA ARG A 266 -7.17 -13.70 6.58
C ARG A 266 -8.42 -13.96 5.76
N ASN A 267 -8.50 -15.09 5.06
CA ASN A 267 -9.64 -15.56 4.32
C ASN A 267 -10.67 -16.05 5.35
N THR A 268 -11.12 -15.14 6.21
CA THR A 268 -12.12 -15.44 7.23
C THR A 268 -13.38 -16.06 6.61
N CYS A 269 -13.61 -15.90 5.30
CA CYS A 269 -14.72 -16.43 4.53
C CYS A 269 -14.75 -17.95 4.29
N THR A 270 -13.64 -18.68 4.41
CA THR A 270 -13.62 -20.13 4.18
C THR A 270 -13.04 -20.88 5.39
N PRO A 271 -13.78 -21.83 6.00
CA PRO A 271 -13.25 -22.69 7.07
C PRO A 271 -12.16 -23.67 6.58
N LEU A 272 -11.87 -23.65 5.27
CA LEU A 272 -10.93 -24.54 4.61
C LEU A 272 -9.90 -23.68 3.87
N GLY A 273 -8.71 -23.54 4.46
CA GLY A 273 -7.50 -23.06 3.77
C GLY A 273 -7.05 -21.65 4.16
N PHE A 274 -5.92 -21.57 4.88
CA PHE A 274 -5.03 -20.44 4.81
C PHE A 274 -4.36 -20.48 3.45
N PHE A 275 -4.76 -19.61 2.53
CA PHE A 275 -3.90 -19.36 1.37
C PHE A 275 -2.82 -18.40 1.86
N SER A 276 -1.60 -18.90 2.02
CA SER A 276 -0.45 -18.00 2.19
C SER A 276 -0.46 -17.04 1.00
N HIS A 277 -0.22 -15.76 1.27
CA HIS A 277 -0.04 -14.79 0.21
C HIS A 277 1.14 -15.26 -0.66
N ARG A 278 0.83 -15.85 -1.83
CA ARG A 278 1.81 -16.03 -2.88
C ARG A 278 1.86 -14.72 -3.63
N PHE A 279 2.98 -14.03 -3.55
CA PHE A 279 3.29 -12.93 -4.45
C PHE A 279 3.43 -13.56 -5.85
N ASP A 280 2.32 -13.79 -6.55
CA ASP A 280 2.33 -14.20 -7.97
C ASP A 280 2.93 -13.11 -8.90
N VAL A 281 3.50 -12.07 -8.29
CA VAL A 281 3.94 -10.79 -8.80
C VAL A 281 5.34 -10.60 -8.23
N GLU A 282 6.29 -10.21 -9.09
CA GLU A 282 7.71 -9.98 -8.80
C GLU A 282 8.06 -9.60 -7.35
N ALA A 283 9.16 -10.10 -6.80
CA ALA A 283 9.59 -9.72 -5.46
C ALA A 283 9.80 -8.18 -5.37
N PRO A 284 9.46 -7.54 -4.23
CA PRO A 284 9.73 -6.13 -4.04
C PRO A 284 11.23 -5.86 -4.15
N SER A 285 11.59 -4.68 -4.64
CA SER A 285 12.99 -4.26 -4.70
C SER A 285 13.51 -3.76 -3.35
N ALA A 286 12.62 -3.43 -2.41
CA ALA A 286 12.94 -3.15 -1.01
C ALA A 286 11.70 -3.30 -0.12
N HIS A 287 11.90 -3.68 1.14
CA HIS A 287 10.91 -3.56 2.21
C HIS A 287 11.29 -2.42 3.14
N ILE A 288 10.30 -1.63 3.56
CA ILE A 288 10.43 -0.58 4.57
C ILE A 288 9.48 -0.90 5.72
N LEU A 289 10.02 -1.09 6.92
CA LEU A 289 9.28 -1.54 8.09
C LEU A 289 9.30 -0.46 9.18
N GLU A 290 8.17 0.21 9.36
CA GLU A 290 7.93 1.20 10.40
C GLU A 290 6.91 0.64 11.40
N LEU A 291 7.38 -0.24 12.29
CA LEU A 291 6.55 -1.11 13.13
C LEU A 291 6.78 -0.86 14.63
N GLY A 292 5.84 -1.33 15.45
CA GLY A 292 5.99 -1.43 16.90
C GLY A 292 5.50 -0.22 17.70
N GLU A 293 4.97 0.83 17.07
CA GLU A 293 4.47 2.00 17.81
C GLU A 293 3.38 1.62 18.82
N SER A 294 2.39 0.82 18.41
CA SER A 294 1.34 0.34 19.31
C SER A 294 1.90 -0.53 20.44
N ASP A 295 2.86 -1.41 20.15
CA ASP A 295 3.54 -2.20 21.17
C ASP A 295 4.26 -1.31 22.20
N ALA A 296 5.02 -0.31 21.75
CA ALA A 296 5.74 0.61 22.64
C ALA A 296 4.80 1.42 23.54
N LEU A 297 3.66 1.88 23.01
CA LEU A 297 2.65 2.57 23.80
C LEU A 297 1.99 1.67 24.85
N HIS A 298 1.87 0.37 24.57
CA HIS A 298 1.40 -0.60 25.55
C HIS A 298 2.43 -0.88 26.65
N ILE A 299 3.70 -1.02 26.28
CA ILE A 299 4.81 -1.27 27.22
C ILE A 299 4.99 -0.08 28.18
N LEU A 300 4.81 1.15 27.69
CA LEU A 300 5.00 2.37 28.47
C LEU A 300 3.76 2.80 29.27
N ARG A 301 2.78 1.91 29.46
CA ARG A 301 1.59 2.22 30.27
C ARG A 301 1.97 2.46 31.73
N PRO A 302 1.25 3.33 32.46
CA PRO A 302 1.44 3.49 33.90
C PRO A 302 1.29 2.16 34.63
N GLY A 303 2.19 1.89 35.59
CA GLY A 303 2.16 0.68 36.41
C GLY A 303 3.04 -0.47 35.91
N VAL A 304 3.69 -0.33 34.75
CA VAL A 304 4.69 -1.30 34.27
C VAL A 304 6.05 -1.01 34.93
N THR A 305 6.69 -2.02 35.51
CA THR A 305 8.01 -1.91 36.15
C THR A 305 9.14 -1.91 35.13
N GLU A 306 10.32 -1.43 35.53
CA GLU A 306 11.50 -1.41 34.64
C GLU A 306 11.89 -2.82 34.14
N ASP A 307 11.84 -3.83 35.02
CA ASP A 307 12.08 -5.23 34.64
C ASP A 307 11.06 -5.75 33.62
N GLN A 308 9.78 -5.38 33.77
CA GLN A 308 8.73 -5.73 32.82
C GLN A 308 8.95 -5.04 31.47
N VAL A 309 9.41 -3.78 31.46
CA VAL A 309 9.80 -3.09 30.22
C VAL A 309 10.96 -3.84 29.55
N GLY A 310 11.99 -4.23 30.30
CA GLY A 310 13.12 -5.01 29.77
C GLY A 310 12.69 -6.33 29.12
N GLN A 311 11.88 -7.12 29.83
CA GLN A 311 11.34 -8.39 29.30
C GLN A 311 10.46 -8.19 28.06
N ALA A 312 9.63 -7.15 28.05
CA ALA A 312 8.78 -6.83 26.91
C ALA A 312 9.59 -6.38 25.68
N VAL A 313 10.67 -5.63 25.89
CA VAL A 313 11.61 -5.25 24.82
C VAL A 313 12.26 -6.48 24.22
N ASP A 314 12.79 -7.40 25.02
CA ASP A 314 13.43 -8.62 24.53
C ASP A 314 12.44 -9.50 23.76
N ALA A 315 11.21 -9.64 24.27
CA ALA A 315 10.15 -10.35 23.58
C ALA A 315 9.81 -9.68 22.23
N LEU A 316 9.74 -8.36 22.18
CA LEU A 316 9.42 -7.61 20.97
C LEU A 316 10.53 -7.68 19.92
N VAL A 317 11.81 -7.60 20.33
CA VAL A 317 12.97 -7.83 19.43
C VAL A 317 12.89 -9.22 18.81
N LYS A 318 12.60 -10.25 19.61
CA LYS A 318 12.42 -11.63 19.13
C LYS A 318 11.28 -11.74 18.11
N GLN A 319 10.14 -11.09 18.36
CA GLN A 319 9.01 -11.08 17.41
C GLN A 319 9.35 -10.33 16.12
N TYR A 320 10.05 -9.20 16.22
CA TYR A 320 10.48 -8.42 15.05
C TYR A 320 11.42 -9.26 14.17
N ARG A 321 12.40 -9.97 14.76
CA ARG A 321 13.27 -10.90 14.03
C ARG A 321 12.48 -12.02 13.35
N ALA A 322 11.55 -12.66 14.07
CA ALA A 322 10.69 -13.69 13.48
C ALA A 322 9.85 -13.18 12.31
N PHE A 323 9.43 -11.91 12.37
CA PHE A 323 8.73 -11.24 11.28
C PHE A 323 9.64 -11.02 10.07
N ILE A 324 10.88 -10.54 10.26
CA ILE A 324 11.89 -10.39 9.20
C ILE A 324 12.19 -11.74 8.53
N HIS A 325 12.40 -12.81 9.32
CA HIS A 325 12.59 -14.15 8.77
C HIS A 325 11.38 -14.63 7.97
N SER A 326 10.15 -14.25 8.36
CA SER A 326 8.95 -14.58 7.59
C SER A 326 8.93 -13.84 6.24
N ILE A 327 9.37 -12.57 6.19
CA ILE A 327 9.54 -11.84 4.92
C ILE A 327 10.57 -12.57 4.04
N ARG A 328 11.74 -12.90 4.60
CA ARG A 328 12.81 -13.62 3.89
C ARG A 328 12.33 -14.94 3.34
N ALA A 329 11.72 -15.79 4.15
CA ALA A 329 11.20 -17.09 3.73
C ALA A 329 10.22 -16.93 2.57
N THR A 330 9.31 -15.95 2.65
CA THR A 330 8.37 -15.67 1.56
C THR A 330 9.10 -15.17 0.32
N ALA A 331 10.12 -14.32 0.45
CA ALA A 331 10.91 -13.80 -0.65
C ALA A 331 11.73 -14.89 -1.39
N HIS A 332 12.32 -15.84 -0.65
CA HIS A 332 13.13 -16.93 -1.22
C HIS A 332 12.31 -17.98 -1.97
N GLU A 333 11.04 -18.21 -1.58
CA GLU A 333 10.12 -19.01 -2.39
C GLU A 333 9.97 -18.45 -3.83
N TYR A 334 10.18 -17.13 -4.05
CA TYR A 334 10.19 -16.54 -5.40
C TYR A 334 11.46 -16.83 -6.17
N ALA A 335 12.62 -16.67 -5.54
CA ALA A 335 13.91 -16.85 -6.21
C ALA A 335 14.11 -18.30 -6.65
N SER A 336 13.59 -19.26 -5.88
CA SER A 336 13.83 -20.67 -6.11
C SER A 336 13.05 -21.27 -7.28
N GLY A 337 11.83 -20.81 -7.62
CA GLY A 337 11.08 -21.19 -8.83
C GLY A 337 10.87 -22.69 -9.13
N HIS A 338 11.45 -23.58 -8.34
CA HIS A 338 11.53 -25.03 -8.50
C HIS A 338 11.16 -25.60 -7.13
N GLY A 339 9.90 -26.02 -7.03
CA GLY A 339 9.25 -26.40 -5.78
C GLY A 339 10.02 -27.44 -4.97
N ILE A 340 10.70 -26.97 -3.92
CA ILE A 340 11.10 -27.81 -2.79
C ILE A 340 10.43 -27.21 -1.56
N ALA A 341 9.38 -27.87 -1.09
CA ALA A 341 8.77 -27.58 0.20
C ALA A 341 9.82 -27.82 1.29
N MET A 342 10.41 -26.75 1.81
CA MET A 342 11.40 -26.86 2.87
C MET A 342 10.73 -26.99 4.24
N ASN A 343 11.07 -28.07 4.94
CA ASN A 343 10.81 -28.21 6.37
C ASN A 343 11.55 -27.12 7.15
N VAL A 344 10.81 -26.41 8.00
CA VAL A 344 11.11 -25.13 8.66
C VAL A 344 12.29 -25.16 9.66
N ILE A 345 13.05 -26.25 9.77
CA ILE A 345 13.93 -26.46 10.94
C ILE A 345 15.44 -26.40 10.63
N GLU A 346 15.89 -26.54 9.37
CA GLU A 346 17.34 -26.58 9.02
C GLU A 346 17.80 -25.51 8.00
N THR A 347 17.13 -24.36 7.94
CA THR A 347 17.35 -23.38 6.86
C THR A 347 18.39 -22.28 7.14
N SER A 348 19.04 -22.24 8.31
CA SER A 348 19.93 -21.10 8.67
C SER A 348 21.13 -20.90 7.73
N TYR A 349 21.58 -21.94 7.02
CA TYR A 349 22.70 -21.86 6.09
C TYR A 349 22.32 -21.48 4.65
N ALA A 350 21.06 -21.68 4.23
CA ALA A 350 20.63 -21.41 2.84
C ALA A 350 20.35 -19.91 2.59
N TYR A 351 20.13 -19.11 3.63
CA TYR A 351 19.81 -17.68 3.51
C TYR A 351 21.02 -16.80 3.13
N ASN A 352 22.25 -17.29 3.35
CA ASN A 352 23.46 -16.46 3.29
C ASN A 352 24.25 -16.56 1.96
N SER A 353 23.83 -17.40 1.01
CA SER A 353 24.55 -17.59 -0.26
C SER A 353 23.93 -16.88 -1.47
N ASP A 354 22.69 -16.39 -1.39
CA ASP A 354 22.09 -15.63 -2.48
C ASP A 354 22.50 -14.16 -2.38
N SER A 355 23.38 -13.74 -3.30
CA SER A 355 23.88 -12.36 -3.47
C SER A 355 22.81 -11.33 -3.87
N MET A 356 21.52 -11.61 -3.64
CA MET A 356 20.35 -10.87 -4.12
C MET A 356 19.23 -10.78 -3.07
N ALA A 357 19.55 -10.78 -1.77
CA ALA A 357 18.52 -10.62 -0.75
C ALA A 357 17.93 -9.19 -0.82
N THR A 358 16.61 -9.07 -1.07
CA THR A 358 15.89 -7.79 -1.11
C THR A 358 16.20 -6.93 0.13
N PRO A 359 16.66 -5.67 0.03
CA PRO A 359 16.96 -4.87 1.21
C PRO A 359 15.74 -4.67 2.11
N ILE A 360 15.93 -4.82 3.43
CA ILE A 360 14.92 -4.54 4.45
C ILE A 360 15.41 -3.36 5.30
N LEU A 361 14.70 -2.24 5.23
CA LEU A 361 14.98 -1.03 6.00
C LEU A 361 14.02 -0.91 7.18
N LEU A 362 14.55 -1.01 8.39
CA LEU A 362 13.81 -0.80 9.63
C LEU A 362 13.81 0.70 9.97
N LEU A 363 12.63 1.29 10.14
CA LEU A 363 12.48 2.68 10.54
C LEU A 363 11.96 2.75 11.97
N VAL A 364 12.57 3.63 12.77
CA VAL A 364 11.98 4.03 14.05
C VAL A 364 10.67 4.78 13.75
N PRO A 365 9.51 4.34 14.28
CA PRO A 365 8.23 4.97 13.96
C PRO A 365 8.14 6.47 14.27
N PHE A 366 7.41 7.20 13.43
CA PHE A 366 7.18 8.63 13.60
C PHE A 366 6.17 8.90 14.72
N THR A 367 6.64 8.86 15.96
CA THR A 367 5.80 9.07 17.15
C THR A 367 6.07 10.42 17.83
N ARG A 368 5.06 10.96 18.52
CA ARG A 368 5.22 12.18 19.36
C ARG A 368 5.78 11.88 20.74
N SER A 369 5.61 10.65 21.24
CA SER A 369 6.10 10.25 22.56
C SER A 369 7.61 10.07 22.53
N ARG A 370 8.34 10.93 23.24
CA ARG A 370 9.80 10.84 23.36
C ARG A 370 10.24 9.50 23.96
N GLN A 371 9.51 9.03 24.98
CA GLN A 371 9.78 7.74 25.64
C GLN A 371 9.55 6.58 24.67
N ALA A 372 8.43 6.58 23.93
CA ALA A 372 8.15 5.54 22.94
C ALA A 372 9.22 5.51 21.85
N ARG A 373 9.65 6.68 21.37
CA ARG A 373 10.73 6.78 20.38
C ARG A 373 12.05 6.21 20.90
N GLN A 374 12.45 6.53 22.13
CA GLN A 374 13.67 6.00 22.73
C GLN A 374 13.63 4.47 22.87
N LEU A 375 12.48 3.94 23.32
CA LEU A 375 12.24 2.51 23.40
C LEU A 375 12.34 1.84 22.01
N LEU A 376 11.66 2.42 21.01
CA LEU A 376 11.65 1.92 19.64
C LEU A 376 13.03 1.98 18.98
N ARG A 377 13.82 3.03 19.23
CA ARG A 377 15.22 3.12 18.79
C ARG A 377 16.04 1.96 19.34
N SER A 378 15.86 1.61 20.62
CA SER A 378 16.52 0.45 21.23
C SER A 378 16.09 -0.87 20.57
N ILE A 379 14.78 -1.08 20.38
CA ILE A 379 14.23 -2.29 19.76
C ILE A 379 14.72 -2.45 18.31
N VAL A 380 14.58 -1.40 17.50
CA VAL A 380 14.93 -1.43 16.06
C VAL A 380 16.43 -1.64 15.86
N SER A 381 17.26 -0.92 16.63
CA SER A 381 18.72 -1.07 16.51
C SER A 381 19.20 -2.45 16.95
N ARG A 382 18.71 -2.98 18.08
CA ARG A 382 18.99 -4.36 18.54
C ARG A 382 18.52 -5.40 17.53
N THR A 383 17.32 -5.23 16.96
CA THR A 383 16.78 -6.15 15.93
C THR A 383 17.70 -6.20 14.71
N ALA A 384 18.14 -5.05 14.20
CA ALA A 384 19.05 -5.00 13.06
C ALA A 384 20.43 -5.60 13.38
N GLN A 385 20.96 -5.35 14.58
CA GLN A 385 22.24 -5.91 15.02
C GLN A 385 22.17 -7.44 15.15
N GLU A 386 21.10 -7.97 15.74
CA GLU A 386 20.90 -9.41 15.87
C GLU A 386 20.69 -10.07 14.50
N ALA A 387 19.90 -9.47 13.60
CA ALA A 387 19.73 -9.98 12.24
C ALA A 387 21.06 -10.07 11.46
N ARG A 388 21.94 -9.07 11.62
CA ARG A 388 23.30 -9.10 11.05
C ARG A 388 24.19 -10.16 11.70
N THR A 389 24.03 -10.38 13.01
CA THR A 389 24.76 -11.44 13.72
C THR A 389 24.35 -12.82 13.22
N ASP A 390 23.10 -12.97 12.78
CA ASP A 390 22.61 -14.19 12.11
C ASP A 390 23.06 -14.32 10.63
N GLY A 391 23.70 -13.28 10.07
CA GLY A 391 24.19 -13.24 8.69
C GLY A 391 23.36 -12.41 7.71
N ASP A 392 22.23 -11.84 8.11
CA ASP A 392 21.41 -10.99 7.22
C ASP A 392 21.99 -9.56 7.13
N LEU A 393 22.95 -9.39 6.22
CA LEU A 393 23.64 -8.11 5.99
C LEU A 393 22.76 -7.05 5.30
N TYR A 394 21.62 -7.46 4.74
CA TYR A 394 20.71 -6.59 4.00
C TYR A 394 19.57 -6.04 4.87
N VAL A 395 19.59 -6.33 6.18
CA VAL A 395 18.78 -5.64 7.18
C VAL A 395 19.56 -4.42 7.69
N VAL A 396 19.04 -3.25 7.34
CA VAL A 396 19.54 -1.95 7.79
C VAL A 396 18.47 -1.24 8.60
N TRP A 397 18.86 -0.27 9.41
CA TRP A 397 17.91 0.55 10.14
C TRP A 397 18.29 2.02 10.04
N ALA A 398 17.29 2.88 10.20
CA ALA A 398 17.49 4.32 10.28
C ALA A 398 16.75 4.90 11.48
N ASP A 399 17.45 5.73 12.24
CA ASP A 399 16.80 6.59 13.22
C ASP A 399 16.12 7.75 12.49
N THR A 400 14.84 7.94 12.77
CA THR A 400 14.04 9.02 12.21
C THR A 400 14.07 10.27 13.10
N GLU A 401 14.85 10.25 14.19
CA GLU A 401 15.08 11.42 15.03
C GLU A 401 15.56 12.60 14.17
N ARG A 402 14.90 13.76 14.33
CA ARG A 402 15.14 15.01 13.59
C ARG A 402 14.72 15.04 12.11
N TRP A 403 14.24 13.94 11.54
CA TRP A 403 13.70 13.96 10.18
C TRP A 403 12.43 14.80 10.10
N VAL A 404 11.65 14.77 11.18
CA VAL A 404 10.43 15.53 11.37
C VAL A 404 10.51 16.33 12.66
N THR A 405 10.03 17.57 12.61
CA THR A 405 9.90 18.44 13.79
C THR A 405 8.52 18.25 14.45
N LYS A 406 8.26 18.98 15.54
CA LYS A 406 6.93 18.99 16.15
C LYS A 406 5.88 19.62 15.21
N ASP A 407 6.29 20.59 14.38
CA ASP A 407 5.40 21.29 13.44
C ASP A 407 5.08 20.43 12.22
N ASP A 408 5.94 19.45 11.91
CA ASP A 408 5.72 18.43 10.90
C ASP A 408 4.66 17.39 11.30
N MET A 409 4.25 17.37 12.59
CA MET A 409 3.26 16.43 13.13
C MET A 409 1.93 17.16 13.40
N LEU A 410 0.91 16.87 12.62
CA LEU A 410 -0.45 17.40 12.76
C LEU A 410 -1.11 16.91 14.06
N ARG A 411 -1.80 17.81 14.78
CA ARG A 411 -2.59 17.46 15.97
C ARG A 411 -3.84 16.70 15.53
N GLY A 412 -3.75 15.37 15.55
CA GLY A 412 -4.93 14.50 15.47
C GLY A 412 -5.72 14.52 16.77
N ASN A 413 -7.03 14.29 16.68
CA ASN A 413 -7.93 14.36 17.83
C ASN A 413 -7.73 13.21 18.83
N ASP A 414 -7.33 11.99 18.43
CA ASP A 414 -7.37 10.83 19.35
C ASP A 414 -6.35 9.70 19.08
N SER A 415 -5.35 9.88 18.21
CA SER A 415 -4.31 8.86 17.98
C SER A 415 -2.94 9.33 18.48
N ALA A 416 -2.29 8.48 19.29
CA ALA A 416 -0.91 8.68 19.73
C ALA A 416 0.09 8.67 18.55
N ALA A 417 -0.28 7.99 17.45
CA ALA A 417 0.36 8.12 16.14
C ALA A 417 0.07 9.52 15.59
N GLY A 418 1.09 10.38 15.57
CA GLY A 418 0.93 11.72 15.00
C GLY A 418 0.73 11.64 13.50
N GLN A 419 -0.31 12.29 12.99
CA GLN A 419 -0.48 12.40 11.55
C GLN A 419 0.63 13.30 10.98
N LEU A 420 1.35 12.83 9.97
CA LEU A 420 2.38 13.60 9.30
C LEU A 420 1.77 14.69 8.42
N SER A 421 2.42 15.85 8.34
CA SER A 421 2.09 16.89 7.36
C SER A 421 2.59 16.51 5.96
N ASP A 422 2.05 17.14 4.90
CA ASP A 422 2.53 16.93 3.53
C ASP A 422 4.04 17.28 3.40
N HIS A 423 4.49 18.30 4.13
CA HIS A 423 5.89 18.68 4.17
C HIS A 423 6.76 17.59 4.81
N ALA A 424 6.27 16.97 5.89
CA ALA A 424 6.94 15.85 6.56
C ALA A 424 7.07 14.64 5.63
N HIS A 425 5.99 14.28 4.93
CA HIS A 425 6.02 13.18 3.95
C HIS A 425 7.06 13.42 2.85
N THR A 426 7.20 14.66 2.38
CA THR A 426 8.23 15.03 1.39
C THR A 426 9.64 14.87 1.93
N LYS A 427 9.93 15.33 3.17
CA LYS A 427 11.24 15.16 3.81
C LYS A 427 11.60 13.70 3.97
N ILE A 428 10.66 12.89 4.45
CA ILE A 428 10.86 11.46 4.68
C ILE A 428 11.14 10.75 3.35
N ALA A 429 10.34 11.00 2.31
CA ALA A 429 10.55 10.42 0.98
C ALA A 429 11.93 10.77 0.40
N PHE A 430 12.38 12.01 0.60
CA PHE A 430 13.73 12.42 0.21
C PHE A 430 14.80 11.63 0.98
N GLY A 431 14.75 11.63 2.32
CA GLY A 431 15.71 10.92 3.16
C GLY A 431 15.78 9.42 2.85
N LEU A 432 14.63 8.78 2.66
CA LEU A 432 14.57 7.36 2.29
C LEU A 432 15.16 7.08 0.92
N SER A 433 14.98 7.96 -0.06
CA SER A 433 15.57 7.76 -1.39
C SER A 433 17.10 7.71 -1.35
N GLU A 434 17.72 8.55 -0.51
CA GLU A 434 19.18 8.58 -0.34
C GLU A 434 19.69 7.30 0.34
N ILE A 435 18.92 6.72 1.27
CA ILE A 435 19.27 5.47 1.96
C ILE A 435 19.08 4.26 1.05
N LEU A 436 18.00 4.21 0.28
CA LEU A 436 17.64 3.04 -0.52
C LEU A 436 18.45 2.94 -1.82
N CYS A 437 18.80 4.07 -2.44
CA CYS A 437 19.48 4.04 -3.74
C CYS A 437 20.80 3.24 -3.74
N PRO A 438 21.68 3.35 -2.73
CA PRO A 438 22.87 2.50 -2.64
C PRO A 438 22.57 1.01 -2.43
N LEU A 439 21.39 0.68 -1.90
CA LEU A 439 20.99 -0.69 -1.54
C LEU A 439 20.29 -1.42 -2.70
N MET A 440 19.80 -0.69 -3.71
CA MET A 440 19.04 -1.25 -4.83
C MET A 440 19.89 -1.28 -6.11
N PRO A 441 20.16 -2.46 -6.70
CA PRO A 441 21.14 -2.59 -7.76
C PRO A 441 20.72 -2.02 -9.13
N VAL A 442 19.43 -1.78 -9.39
CA VAL A 442 18.94 -1.34 -10.72
C VAL A 442 17.65 -0.51 -10.57
N VAL A 443 17.78 0.77 -10.24
CA VAL A 443 16.62 1.67 -10.20
C VAL A 443 16.92 2.92 -11.02
N ALA A 444 16.21 3.08 -12.14
CA ALA A 444 16.40 4.16 -13.10
C ALA A 444 16.24 5.56 -12.48
N GLY A 445 15.54 5.69 -11.35
CA GLY A 445 15.34 6.95 -10.63
C GLY A 445 16.44 7.30 -9.61
N CYS A 446 17.42 6.44 -9.38
CA CYS A 446 18.53 6.74 -8.47
C CYS A 446 19.56 7.65 -9.15
N HIS A 447 19.23 8.94 -9.22
CA HIS A 447 20.22 9.97 -9.51
C HIS A 447 20.99 10.28 -8.21
N TYR A 448 22.31 10.14 -8.22
CA TYR A 448 23.17 10.65 -7.15
C TYR A 448 23.01 12.17 -7.08
N HIS A 449 22.06 12.63 -6.26
CA HIS A 449 21.96 14.03 -5.92
C HIS A 449 22.94 14.29 -4.78
N VAL A 450 23.81 15.29 -4.93
CA VAL A 450 24.59 15.81 -3.80
C VAL A 450 23.58 16.36 -2.80
N PRO A 451 23.42 15.77 -1.61
CA PRO A 451 22.38 16.20 -0.69
C PRO A 451 22.64 17.65 -0.28
N ARG A 452 21.60 18.49 -0.34
CA ARG A 452 21.58 19.74 0.43
C ARG A 452 21.54 19.33 1.90
N LYS A 453 22.71 19.26 2.53
CA LYS A 453 22.97 19.07 3.97
C LYS A 453 21.90 18.23 4.70
N TYR A 454 22.09 16.91 4.72
CA TYR A 454 21.30 16.01 5.55
C TYR A 454 21.66 16.24 7.03
N ASP A 455 20.72 16.73 7.83
CA ASP A 455 20.92 17.04 9.26
C ASP A 455 20.51 15.87 10.20
N GLY A 456 20.29 14.66 9.65
CA GLY A 456 19.97 13.45 10.41
C GLY A 456 21.21 12.60 10.75
N GLU A 457 21.08 11.70 11.74
CA GLU A 457 22.09 10.67 12.01
C GLU A 457 21.72 9.40 11.24
N LEU A 458 22.42 9.15 10.12
CA LEU A 458 22.32 7.88 9.40
C LEU A 458 23.34 6.89 9.98
N HIS A 459 22.86 5.90 10.72
CA HIS A 459 23.70 4.79 11.18
C HIS A 459 23.81 3.74 10.07
N LEU A 460 24.73 3.99 9.13
CA LEU A 460 25.19 2.97 8.20
C LEU A 460 25.82 1.80 8.98
N PRO A 461 25.75 0.55 8.48
CA PRO A 461 26.53 -0.55 9.06
C PRO A 461 27.99 -0.13 9.25
N ASP A 462 28.63 -0.63 10.32
CA ASP A 462 30.04 -0.35 10.63
C ASP A 462 30.90 -0.39 9.37
N ALA A 463 31.90 0.52 9.27
CA ALA A 463 32.69 0.73 8.06
C ALA A 463 33.24 -0.57 7.42
N ALA A 464 33.46 -1.62 8.21
CA ALA A 464 33.85 -2.96 7.75
C ALA A 464 32.75 -3.69 6.94
N GLY A 465 31.49 -3.63 7.39
CA GLY A 465 30.35 -4.23 6.69
C GLY A 465 29.96 -3.48 5.42
N MET A 466 30.00 -2.14 5.47
CA MET A 466 29.76 -1.31 4.28
C MET A 466 30.91 -1.42 3.28
N GLY A 467 32.16 -1.49 3.74
CA GLY A 467 33.32 -1.74 2.90
C GLY A 467 33.19 -3.05 2.12
N ARG A 468 32.79 -4.12 2.80
CA ARG A 468 32.55 -5.42 2.15
C ARG A 468 31.40 -5.37 1.15
N LEU A 469 30.25 -4.77 1.50
CA LEU A 469 29.11 -4.61 0.57
C LEU A 469 29.48 -3.77 -0.67
N LEU A 470 30.25 -2.69 -0.47
CA LEU A 470 30.74 -1.84 -1.57
C LEU A 470 31.76 -2.58 -2.44
N GLU A 471 32.64 -3.39 -1.86
CA GLU A 471 33.59 -4.23 -2.60
C GLU A 471 32.89 -5.33 -3.40
N GLU A 472 31.94 -6.05 -2.80
CA GLU A 472 31.13 -7.06 -3.47
C GLU A 472 30.34 -6.44 -4.62
N ARG A 473 29.80 -5.23 -4.44
CA ARG A 473 29.12 -4.48 -5.51
C ARG A 473 30.07 -4.03 -6.61
N LYS A 474 31.25 -3.52 -6.26
CA LYS A 474 32.29 -3.14 -7.23
C LYS A 474 32.70 -4.35 -8.07
N LEU A 475 32.87 -5.50 -7.45
CA LEU A 475 33.15 -6.77 -8.13
C LEU A 475 32.00 -7.21 -9.05
N ALA A 476 30.75 -7.11 -8.60
CA ALA A 476 29.58 -7.46 -9.42
C ALA A 476 29.47 -6.58 -10.68
N LEU A 477 29.63 -5.25 -10.53
CA LEU A 477 29.62 -4.31 -11.66
C LEU A 477 30.78 -4.54 -12.63
N ILE A 478 31.95 -4.90 -12.13
CA ILE A 478 33.10 -5.27 -12.98
C ILE A 478 32.79 -6.54 -13.76
N LYS A 479 32.23 -7.58 -13.12
CA LYS A 479 31.86 -8.84 -13.79
C LYS A 479 30.81 -8.61 -14.88
N GLU A 480 29.78 -7.82 -14.59
CA GLU A 480 28.73 -7.45 -15.54
C GLU A 480 29.32 -6.71 -16.75
N ARG A 481 30.18 -5.71 -16.51
CA ARG A 481 30.79 -4.91 -17.58
C ARG A 481 31.78 -5.70 -18.43
N LEU A 482 32.40 -6.73 -17.86
CA LEU A 482 33.32 -7.62 -18.56
C LEU A 482 32.61 -8.82 -19.21
N GLY A 483 31.30 -8.97 -19.06
CA GLY A 483 30.54 -10.11 -19.60
C GLY A 483 30.92 -11.45 -18.96
N ILE A 484 31.53 -11.44 -17.77
CA ILE A 484 31.94 -12.64 -17.04
C ILE A 484 30.77 -13.09 -16.16
N PHE A 485 29.70 -13.56 -16.79
CA PHE A 485 28.69 -14.34 -16.08
C PHE A 485 29.10 -15.81 -16.18
N GLY A 486 29.58 -16.36 -15.06
CA GLY A 486 29.92 -17.78 -14.97
C GLY A 486 28.65 -18.61 -15.14
N ALA A 487 28.69 -19.54 -16.09
CA ALA A 487 27.82 -20.70 -16.06
C ALA A 487 28.07 -21.44 -14.74
N SER A 488 27.08 -21.42 -13.85
CA SER A 488 26.99 -22.31 -12.69
C SER A 488 25.69 -23.07 -12.79
#